data_AF-A0A1W9XFT9-F1
#
_entry.id   AF-A0A1W9XFT9-F1
#
_cell.length_a   1.000
_cell.length_b   1.000
_cell.length_c   1.000
_cell.angle_alpha   90.00
_cell.angle_beta   90.00
_cell.angle_gamma   90.00
#
_symmetry.space_group_name_H-M   'P 1'
#
loop_
_entity.id
_entity.type
_entity.pdbx_description
1 polymer ?
#
loop_
_entity_poly.entity_id
_entity_poly.type
_entity_poly.pdbx_seq_one_letter_code
_entity_poly.pdbx_strand_id
1 'polypeptide(L)'
;MNRIHGNVIDVWKNNSHCNGLDKLRGFNFPDMLYEIQKIKQNDGEPRRRWFIDDYFDLIVWLSEADEIEGFQLCYDKTRNQHALTWSKSTGYMHNSVDSGEDKPGKPKGIPLLVADGDFQHEEIANRFRKESKKLEQRISDLVCEKIMQYSMSTFKMNVDVLAIRQAALDYIEGEYEGDAEKMLKVLHPEVVRREFITDPKTGKDRLEQKSGMSMVKGASASSETPRERLKKDISILETFEKVASVKAASANRTDYIHMVKFDKKWMIVNVLRTLN
;
A
#
# COMPACT_ATOMS: atom_id res chain seq x y z
N MET A 1 17.97 -5.06 19.84
CA MET A 1 18.11 -5.14 18.37
C MET A 1 17.77 -6.56 17.95
N ASN A 2 16.58 -6.80 17.40
CA ASN A 2 16.30 -8.01 16.64
C ASN A 2 15.24 -7.65 15.60
N ARG A 3 15.65 -7.73 14.33
CA ARG A 3 14.82 -7.48 13.14
C ARG A 3 13.84 -8.64 12.98
N ILE A 4 12.55 -8.35 13.08
CA ILE A 4 11.50 -9.25 12.63
C ILE A 4 11.38 -9.01 11.12
N HIS A 5 12.02 -9.85 10.31
CA HIS A 5 11.82 -9.90 8.85
C HIS A 5 11.41 -11.33 8.48
N GLY A 6 10.23 -11.73 8.94
CA GLY A 6 9.51 -12.87 8.37
C GLY A 6 8.60 -12.35 7.29
N ASN A 7 8.95 -12.58 6.02
CA ASN A 7 8.11 -12.26 4.88
C ASN A 7 6.77 -12.99 5.01
N VAL A 8 5.67 -12.23 5.06
CA VAL A 8 4.27 -12.73 5.05
C VAL A 8 3.99 -13.62 3.81
N ILE A 9 4.86 -13.56 2.80
CA ILE A 9 4.79 -14.35 1.56
C ILE A 9 5.15 -15.83 1.77
N ASP A 10 5.92 -16.21 2.80
CA ASP A 10 6.33 -17.61 3.01
C ASP A 10 5.23 -18.49 3.64
N VAL A 11 4.13 -17.90 4.11
CA VAL A 11 2.97 -18.58 4.71
C VAL A 11 2.30 -19.55 3.73
N TRP A 12 2.47 -19.36 2.42
CA TRP A 12 1.81 -20.19 1.40
C TRP A 12 2.53 -21.52 1.12
N LYS A 13 3.85 -21.63 1.36
CA LYS A 13 4.63 -22.80 0.87
C LYS A 13 4.46 -24.08 1.68
N ASN A 14 4.17 -23.98 2.98
CA ASN A 14 4.17 -25.17 3.86
C ASN A 14 2.79 -25.83 4.05
N ASN A 15 1.72 -25.29 3.46
CA ASN A 15 0.36 -25.84 3.59
C ASN A 15 -0.32 -26.14 2.24
N SER A 16 0.39 -26.07 1.11
CA SER A 16 -0.14 -26.49 -0.21
C SER A 16 -0.29 -28.01 -0.37
N HIS A 17 -0.24 -28.80 0.71
CA HIS A 17 -0.82 -30.14 0.67
C HIS A 17 -2.33 -30.05 0.91
N CYS A 18 -3.03 -29.50 -0.08
CA CYS A 18 -4.43 -29.78 -0.37
C CYS A 18 -4.61 -31.22 -0.87
N ASN A 19 -3.87 -32.20 -0.34
CA ASN A 19 -4.07 -33.63 -0.62
C ASN A 19 -5.05 -34.19 0.41
N GLY A 20 -6.31 -33.76 0.31
CA GLY A 20 -7.38 -34.27 1.16
C GLY A 20 -8.80 -33.92 0.71
N LEU A 21 -8.97 -32.88 -0.11
CA LEU A 21 -10.32 -32.38 -0.48
C LEU A 21 -11.01 -33.22 -1.57
N ASP A 22 -10.31 -34.09 -2.29
CA ASP A 22 -10.93 -34.99 -3.26
C ASP A 22 -11.59 -36.23 -2.62
N LYS A 23 -11.40 -36.49 -1.32
CA LYS A 23 -12.03 -37.61 -0.60
C LYS A 23 -13.34 -37.25 0.13
N LEU A 24 -13.82 -36.02 0.01
CA LEU A 24 -15.01 -35.54 0.76
C LEU A 24 -16.15 -35.07 -0.15
N ARG A 25 -16.28 -35.60 -1.38
CA ARG A 25 -17.42 -35.36 -2.30
C ARG A 25 -18.77 -35.97 -1.83
N GLY A 26 -19.04 -35.93 -0.53
CA GLY A 26 -20.28 -36.42 0.08
C GLY A 26 -20.63 -35.76 1.42
N PHE A 27 -19.84 -34.79 1.89
CA PHE A 27 -20.22 -34.02 3.08
C PHE A 27 -21.00 -32.77 2.66
N ASN A 28 -22.22 -32.68 3.16
CA ASN A 28 -23.05 -31.47 3.12
C ASN A 28 -22.28 -30.38 3.86
N PHE A 29 -21.61 -29.47 3.15
CA PHE A 29 -20.95 -28.36 3.79
C PHE A 29 -22.03 -27.45 4.41
N PRO A 30 -21.83 -26.94 5.63
CA PRO A 30 -22.80 -26.03 6.23
C PRO A 30 -22.94 -24.76 5.39
N ASP A 31 -24.17 -24.32 5.18
CA ASP A 31 -24.48 -23.06 4.48
C ASP A 31 -23.87 -21.81 5.16
N MET A 32 -23.30 -21.92 6.37
CA MET A 32 -22.83 -20.81 7.21
C MET A 32 -21.45 -21.10 7.82
N LEU A 33 -20.67 -20.04 8.08
CA LEU A 33 -19.35 -20.12 8.72
C LEU A 33 -19.41 -20.86 10.06
N TYR A 34 -18.51 -21.83 10.22
CA TYR A 34 -18.33 -22.57 11.47
C TYR A 34 -16.85 -22.72 11.84
N GLU A 35 -16.59 -22.85 13.15
CA GLU A 35 -15.23 -22.95 13.67
C GLU A 35 -14.66 -24.36 13.59
N ILE A 36 -13.42 -24.47 13.13
CA ILE A 36 -12.61 -25.68 13.25
C ILE A 36 -11.88 -25.64 14.60
N GLN A 37 -12.33 -26.45 15.56
CA GLN A 37 -11.85 -26.40 16.96
C GLN A 37 -10.42 -26.96 17.14
N LYS A 38 -10.01 -27.95 16.35
CA LYS A 38 -8.73 -28.67 16.52
C LYS A 38 -7.74 -28.35 15.41
N ILE A 39 -7.37 -27.08 15.28
CA ILE A 39 -6.37 -26.65 14.31
C ILE A 39 -4.96 -26.66 14.90
N LYS A 40 -3.99 -27.02 14.07
CA LYS A 40 -2.56 -26.89 14.40
C LYS A 40 -2.23 -25.41 14.61
N GLN A 41 -1.57 -25.09 15.71
CA GLN A 41 -0.96 -23.78 15.93
C GLN A 41 0.47 -23.79 15.38
N ASN A 42 0.96 -22.63 14.97
CA ASN A 42 2.31 -22.47 14.44
C ASN A 42 3.21 -21.88 15.54
N ASP A 43 4.36 -22.50 15.79
CA ASP A 43 5.29 -22.05 16.83
C ASP A 43 5.83 -20.65 16.48
N GLY A 44 5.76 -19.72 17.43
CA GLY A 44 6.19 -18.33 17.25
C GLY A 44 5.16 -17.41 16.58
N GLU A 45 3.99 -17.92 16.20
CA GLU A 45 2.87 -17.11 15.70
C GLU A 45 1.80 -16.89 16.79
N PRO A 46 1.03 -15.78 16.74
CA PRO A 46 -0.12 -15.58 17.62
C PRO A 46 -1.13 -16.71 17.48
N ARG A 47 -1.88 -16.98 18.56
CA ARG A 47 -2.92 -18.01 18.59
C ARG A 47 -3.95 -17.73 17.49
N ARG A 48 -4.17 -18.68 16.59
CA ARG A 48 -5.17 -18.55 15.52
C ARG A 48 -6.44 -19.34 15.81
N ARG A 49 -7.55 -18.83 15.29
CA ARG A 49 -8.85 -19.51 15.12
C ARG A 49 -9.18 -19.55 13.63
N TRP A 50 -9.82 -20.62 13.17
CA TRP A 50 -10.15 -20.80 11.75
C TRP A 50 -11.62 -21.15 11.59
N PHE A 51 -12.30 -20.40 10.74
CA PHE A 51 -13.70 -20.56 10.38
C PHE A 51 -13.83 -20.77 8.88
N ILE A 52 -14.73 -21.66 8.47
CA ILE A 52 -14.88 -22.05 7.07
C ILE A 52 -16.36 -22.20 6.69
N ASP A 53 -16.70 -21.80 5.47
CA ASP A 53 -17.88 -22.26 4.72
C ASP A 53 -17.49 -22.48 3.24
N ASP A 54 -18.48 -22.67 2.37
CA ASP A 54 -18.28 -22.90 0.93
C ASP A 54 -17.72 -21.69 0.17
N TYR A 55 -17.82 -20.48 0.73
CA TYR A 55 -17.41 -19.23 0.11
C TYR A 55 -16.23 -18.54 0.81
N PHE A 56 -16.14 -18.62 2.14
CA PHE A 56 -15.21 -17.91 3.01
C PHE A 56 -14.28 -18.86 3.78
N ASP A 57 -13.00 -18.52 3.81
CA ASP A 57 -12.07 -18.96 4.86
C ASP A 57 -11.68 -17.75 5.69
N LEU A 58 -11.99 -17.78 6.99
CA LEU A 58 -11.60 -16.74 7.92
C LEU A 58 -10.60 -17.28 8.93
N ILE A 59 -9.42 -16.69 8.97
CA ILE A 59 -8.42 -16.92 10.02
C ILE A 59 -8.37 -15.67 10.88
N VAL A 60 -8.45 -15.84 12.20
CA VAL A 60 -8.35 -14.74 13.18
C VAL A 60 -7.17 -15.00 14.10
N TRP A 61 -6.27 -14.03 14.23
CA TRP A 61 -5.14 -14.08 15.15
C TRP A 61 -5.45 -13.32 16.44
N LEU A 62 -5.09 -13.93 17.56
CA LEU A 62 -5.37 -13.45 18.90
C LEU A 62 -4.08 -13.29 19.69
N SER A 63 -4.00 -12.21 20.48
CA SER A 63 -2.95 -11.99 21.47
C SER A 63 -3.04 -12.99 22.63
N GLU A 64 -2.02 -12.98 23.49
CA GLU A 64 -2.04 -13.74 24.76
C GLU A 64 -3.20 -13.31 25.68
N ALA A 65 -3.66 -12.06 25.58
CA ALA A 65 -4.79 -11.52 26.32
C ALA A 65 -6.16 -11.82 25.68
N ASP A 66 -6.21 -12.69 24.66
CA ASP A 66 -7.40 -13.04 23.88
C ASP A 66 -8.02 -11.87 23.10
N GLU A 67 -7.28 -10.80 22.85
CA GLU A 67 -7.69 -9.71 21.94
C GLU A 67 -7.37 -10.04 20.49
N ILE A 68 -8.23 -9.60 19.55
CA ILE A 68 -7.98 -9.75 18.12
C ILE A 68 -6.85 -8.83 17.65
N GLU A 69 -5.79 -9.42 17.10
CA GLU A 69 -4.64 -8.70 16.54
C GLU A 69 -4.72 -8.54 15.02
N GLY A 70 -5.45 -9.43 14.35
CA GLY A 70 -5.65 -9.38 12.92
C GLY A 70 -6.56 -10.49 12.40
N PHE A 71 -6.89 -10.44 11.13
CA PHE A 71 -7.58 -11.51 10.42
C PHE A 71 -7.15 -11.60 8.96
N GLN A 72 -7.39 -12.75 8.35
CA GLN A 72 -7.38 -12.94 6.91
C GLN A 72 -8.69 -13.58 6.49
N LEU A 73 -9.39 -12.92 5.56
CA LEU A 73 -10.62 -13.39 4.95
C LEU A 73 -10.33 -13.73 3.48
N CYS A 74 -10.26 -15.01 3.18
CA CYS A 74 -10.26 -15.49 1.80
C CYS A 74 -11.69 -15.68 1.34
N TYR A 75 -12.00 -15.28 0.10
CA TYR A 75 -13.34 -15.36 -0.45
C TYR A 75 -13.31 -15.71 -1.94
N ASP A 76 -14.48 -16.07 -2.48
CA ASP A 76 -14.66 -16.50 -3.86
C ASP A 76 -13.75 -17.69 -4.25
N LYS A 77 -13.68 -18.68 -3.35
CA LYS A 77 -12.80 -19.86 -3.45
C LYS A 77 -12.94 -20.66 -4.75
N THR A 78 -14.07 -20.56 -5.43
CA THR A 78 -14.42 -21.42 -6.57
C THR A 78 -14.24 -20.74 -7.93
N ARG A 79 -14.10 -19.41 -7.99
CA ARG A 79 -14.04 -18.66 -9.26
C ARG A 79 -12.80 -17.78 -9.36
N ASN A 80 -12.65 -16.84 -8.44
CA ASN A 80 -11.55 -15.87 -8.45
C ASN A 80 -11.12 -15.62 -7.01
N GLN A 81 -10.27 -16.49 -6.47
CA GLN A 81 -9.95 -16.44 -5.05
C GLN A 81 -9.18 -15.16 -4.72
N HIS A 82 -9.63 -14.47 -3.67
CA HIS A 82 -8.95 -13.29 -3.13
C HIS A 82 -8.80 -13.42 -1.63
N ALA A 83 -7.87 -12.66 -1.06
CA ALA A 83 -7.64 -12.61 0.39
C ALA A 83 -7.52 -11.16 0.86
N LEU A 84 -8.44 -10.75 1.76
CA LEU A 84 -8.32 -9.50 2.52
C LEU A 84 -7.66 -9.81 3.86
N THR A 85 -6.49 -9.21 4.10
CA THR A 85 -5.76 -9.32 5.37
C THR A 85 -5.75 -7.97 6.08
N TRP A 86 -5.99 -7.98 7.38
CA TRP A 86 -5.84 -6.82 8.24
C TRP A 86 -5.10 -7.21 9.52
N SER A 87 -4.17 -6.37 9.98
CA SER A 87 -3.58 -6.49 11.32
C SER A 87 -3.42 -5.12 11.99
N LYS A 88 -3.39 -5.10 13.32
CA LYS A 88 -3.11 -3.89 14.12
C LYS A 88 -1.75 -3.27 13.75
N SER A 89 -0.73 -4.09 13.44
CA SER A 89 0.64 -3.63 13.20
C SER A 89 0.93 -3.23 11.76
N THR A 90 0.31 -3.88 10.78
CA THR A 90 0.65 -3.70 9.35
C THR A 90 -0.47 -3.08 8.52
N GLY A 91 -1.69 -2.93 9.07
CA GLY A 91 -2.83 -2.41 8.31
C GLY A 91 -3.37 -3.42 7.30
N TYR A 92 -3.86 -2.93 6.16
CA TYR A 92 -4.55 -3.72 5.14
C TYR A 92 -3.63 -4.26 4.05
N MET A 93 -3.90 -5.49 3.59
CA MET A 93 -3.38 -6.04 2.34
C MET A 93 -4.50 -6.81 1.63
N HIS A 94 -4.60 -6.66 0.32
CA HIS A 94 -5.59 -7.36 -0.49
C HIS A 94 -4.90 -7.99 -1.70
N ASN A 95 -4.96 -9.32 -1.79
CA ASN A 95 -4.22 -10.09 -2.78
C ASN A 95 -5.18 -11.00 -3.56
N SER A 96 -4.98 -11.12 -4.87
CA SER A 96 -5.51 -12.25 -5.63
C SER A 96 -4.71 -13.51 -5.29
N VAL A 97 -5.40 -14.61 -5.06
CA VAL A 97 -4.80 -15.90 -4.71
C VAL A 97 -4.81 -16.76 -5.96
N ASP A 98 -3.64 -16.99 -6.54
CA ASP A 98 -3.46 -17.97 -7.61
C ASP A 98 -3.25 -19.35 -6.98
N SER A 99 -4.16 -20.28 -7.25
CA SER A 99 -4.14 -21.65 -6.73
C SER A 99 -2.92 -22.46 -7.22
N GLY A 100 -2.12 -21.96 -8.16
CA GLY A 100 -0.76 -22.45 -8.40
C GLY A 100 -0.65 -23.86 -9.00
N GLU A 101 -1.73 -24.46 -9.48
CA GLU A 101 -1.71 -25.66 -10.30
C GLU A 101 -1.72 -25.26 -11.79
N ASP A 102 -0.54 -24.86 -12.30
CA ASP A 102 -0.10 -24.99 -13.71
C ASP A 102 0.94 -23.92 -14.08
N LYS A 103 2.22 -24.18 -13.73
CA LYS A 103 3.41 -23.96 -14.59
C LYS A 103 4.71 -23.99 -13.76
N PRO A 104 5.61 -24.96 -14.02
CA PRO A 104 6.97 -24.92 -13.47
C PRO A 104 7.74 -23.68 -13.95
N GLY A 105 8.43 -22.99 -13.04
CA GLY A 105 9.52 -22.07 -13.38
C GLY A 105 9.22 -20.57 -13.44
N LYS A 106 8.03 -20.09 -13.04
CA LYS A 106 7.80 -18.65 -12.85
C LYS A 106 7.80 -18.26 -11.37
N PRO A 107 8.50 -17.17 -10.97
CA PRO A 107 8.36 -16.64 -9.62
C PRO A 107 6.92 -16.17 -9.38
N LYS A 108 6.36 -16.49 -8.20
CA LYS A 108 5.03 -16.04 -7.78
C LYS A 108 5.00 -14.51 -7.81
N GLY A 109 3.98 -13.94 -8.47
CA GLY A 109 3.88 -12.52 -8.77
C GLY A 109 3.94 -11.64 -7.53
N ILE A 110 4.56 -10.47 -7.69
CA ILE A 110 4.60 -9.39 -6.71
C ILE A 110 3.16 -8.84 -6.54
N PRO A 111 2.73 -8.45 -5.32
CA PRO A 111 1.44 -7.79 -5.11
C PRO A 111 1.29 -6.56 -6.03
N LEU A 112 0.26 -6.56 -6.87
CA LEU A 112 -0.07 -5.42 -7.71
C LEU A 112 -1.13 -4.58 -7.00
N LEU A 113 -0.76 -3.39 -6.52
CA LEU A 113 -1.69 -2.29 -6.27
C LEU A 113 -2.19 -1.81 -7.63
N VAL A 114 -3.21 -2.46 -8.17
CA VAL A 114 -3.89 -2.01 -9.38
C VAL A 114 -5.03 -1.09 -8.96
N ALA A 115 -5.00 0.14 -9.47
CA ALA A 115 -6.22 0.89 -9.64
C ALA A 115 -7.07 0.12 -10.67
N ASP A 116 -8.03 -0.61 -10.13
CA ASP A 116 -9.12 -1.38 -10.76
C ASP A 116 -9.00 -2.91 -10.69
N GLY A 117 -10.03 -3.48 -10.07
CA GLY A 117 -10.15 -4.85 -9.58
C GLY A 117 -11.14 -4.90 -8.41
N ASP A 118 -12.31 -4.29 -8.63
CA ASP A 118 -13.42 -4.01 -7.72
C ASP A 118 -13.56 -4.99 -6.54
N PHE A 119 -12.94 -4.66 -5.39
CA PHE A 119 -13.32 -5.32 -4.15
C PHE A 119 -14.72 -4.82 -3.80
N GLN A 120 -15.71 -5.65 -4.14
CA GLN A 120 -17.14 -5.45 -3.89
C GLN A 120 -17.44 -5.55 -2.39
N HIS A 121 -16.80 -4.69 -1.59
CA HIS A 121 -16.80 -4.69 -0.14
C HIS A 121 -18.20 -4.68 0.46
N GLU A 122 -19.16 -3.98 -0.15
CA GLU A 122 -20.55 -4.00 0.30
C GLU A 122 -21.18 -5.39 0.11
N GLU A 123 -21.00 -6.02 -1.05
CA GLU A 123 -21.50 -7.37 -1.30
C GLU A 123 -20.83 -8.39 -0.37
N ILE A 124 -19.50 -8.33 -0.26
CA ILE A 124 -18.71 -9.21 0.60
C ILE A 124 -19.09 -9.01 2.07
N ALA A 125 -19.25 -7.78 2.55
CA ALA A 125 -19.67 -7.49 3.92
C ALA A 125 -21.10 -7.97 4.19
N ASN A 126 -22.04 -7.74 3.26
CA ASN A 126 -23.41 -8.19 3.39
C ASN A 126 -23.51 -9.72 3.44
N ARG A 127 -22.75 -10.40 2.57
CA ARG A 127 -22.65 -11.86 2.58
C ARG A 127 -22.00 -12.37 3.86
N PHE A 128 -20.85 -11.82 4.24
CA PHE A 128 -20.16 -12.21 5.46
C PHE A 128 -21.05 -12.02 6.70
N ARG A 129 -21.80 -10.92 6.80
CA ARG A 129 -22.77 -10.70 7.89
C ARG A 129 -23.86 -11.78 7.93
N LYS A 130 -24.31 -12.27 6.78
CA LYS A 130 -25.28 -13.36 6.70
C LYS A 130 -24.69 -14.68 7.18
N GLU A 131 -23.49 -15.03 6.70
CA GLU A 131 -22.88 -16.33 6.99
C GLU A 131 -22.20 -16.40 8.36
N SER A 132 -21.83 -15.27 8.95
CA SER A 132 -21.21 -15.19 10.28
C SER A 132 -22.17 -15.17 11.46
N LYS A 133 -23.49 -15.32 11.26
CA LYS A 133 -24.49 -15.22 12.37
C LYS A 133 -24.30 -16.20 13.52
N LYS A 134 -23.59 -17.32 13.29
CA LYS A 134 -23.27 -18.32 14.31
C LYS A 134 -21.90 -18.11 14.96
N LEU A 135 -21.12 -17.14 14.47
CA LEU A 135 -19.83 -16.79 15.03
C LEU A 135 -19.98 -15.91 16.27
N GLU A 136 -18.91 -15.83 17.03
CA GLU A 136 -18.81 -14.91 18.16
C GLU A 136 -18.93 -13.45 17.69
N GLN A 137 -19.82 -12.69 18.34
CA GLN A 137 -20.20 -11.34 17.92
C GLN A 137 -19.00 -10.38 17.76
N ARG A 138 -18.00 -10.46 18.65
CA ARG A 138 -16.80 -9.61 18.56
C ARG A 138 -15.99 -9.84 17.28
N ILE A 139 -15.98 -11.07 16.75
CA ILE A 139 -15.25 -11.41 15.53
C ILE A 139 -16.03 -10.92 14.31
N SER A 140 -17.34 -11.20 14.26
CA SER A 140 -18.17 -10.81 13.13
C SER A 140 -18.26 -9.29 12.99
N ASP A 141 -18.41 -8.55 14.09
CA ASP A 141 -18.46 -7.10 14.10
C ASP A 141 -17.14 -6.49 13.62
N LEU A 142 -16.01 -6.95 14.16
CA LEU A 142 -14.70 -6.43 13.75
C LEU A 142 -14.43 -6.70 12.26
N VAL A 143 -14.68 -7.91 11.77
CA VAL A 143 -14.43 -8.23 10.36
C VAL A 143 -15.36 -7.42 9.46
N CYS A 144 -16.64 -7.27 9.79
CA CYS A 144 -17.56 -6.39 9.05
C CYS A 144 -17.07 -4.93 9.04
N GLU A 145 -16.71 -4.40 10.21
CA GLU A 145 -16.17 -3.04 10.34
C GLU A 145 -14.96 -2.85 9.45
N LYS A 146 -14.02 -3.81 9.46
CA LYS A 146 -12.78 -3.70 8.70
C LYS A 146 -12.96 -3.90 7.19
N ILE A 147 -13.89 -4.73 6.74
CA ILE A 147 -14.26 -4.81 5.31
C ILE A 147 -14.80 -3.46 4.83
N MET A 148 -15.69 -2.82 5.61
CA MET A 148 -16.25 -1.51 5.25
C MET A 148 -15.20 -0.39 5.33
N GLN A 149 -14.30 -0.41 6.32
CA GLN A 149 -13.21 0.57 6.42
C GLN A 149 -12.17 0.43 5.30
N TYR A 150 -12.00 -0.76 4.73
CA TYR A 150 -11.08 -0.97 3.62
C TYR A 150 -11.43 -0.08 2.42
N SER A 151 -12.72 0.07 2.08
CA SER A 151 -13.13 0.94 0.96
C SER A 151 -12.84 2.42 1.21
N MET A 152 -13.00 2.88 2.46
CA MET A 152 -12.59 4.24 2.84
C MET A 152 -11.06 4.41 2.74
N SER A 153 -10.30 3.39 3.10
CA SER A 153 -8.83 3.41 3.02
C SER A 153 -8.33 3.41 1.58
N THR A 154 -8.86 2.55 0.71
CA THR A 154 -8.46 2.46 -0.71
C THR A 154 -8.92 3.68 -1.50
N PHE A 155 -10.15 4.16 -1.28
CA PHE A 155 -10.62 5.40 -1.90
C PHE A 155 -9.77 6.61 -1.49
N LYS A 156 -9.46 6.73 -0.18
CA LYS A 156 -8.56 7.76 0.33
C LYS A 156 -7.15 7.63 -0.26
N MET A 157 -6.62 6.41 -0.40
CA MET A 157 -5.32 6.16 -1.04
C MET A 157 -5.33 6.60 -2.50
N ASN A 158 -6.39 6.34 -3.26
CA ASN A 158 -6.51 6.81 -4.65
C ASN A 158 -6.55 8.35 -4.75
N VAL A 159 -7.30 9.01 -3.86
CA VAL A 159 -7.32 10.49 -3.80
C VAL A 159 -5.95 11.05 -3.39
N ASP A 160 -5.29 10.41 -2.42
CA ASP A 160 -3.97 10.83 -1.94
C ASP A 160 -2.87 10.60 -2.99
N VAL A 161 -2.89 9.48 -3.69
CA VAL A 161 -1.98 9.20 -4.81
C VAL A 161 -2.12 10.25 -5.91
N LEU A 162 -3.34 10.63 -6.29
CA LEU A 162 -3.58 11.69 -7.26
C LEU A 162 -3.07 13.04 -6.75
N ALA A 163 -3.35 13.38 -5.50
CA ALA A 163 -2.92 14.64 -4.90
C ALA A 163 -1.39 14.74 -4.73
N ILE A 164 -0.72 13.67 -4.33
CA ILE A 164 0.75 13.56 -4.24
C ILE A 164 1.37 13.77 -5.62
N ARG A 165 0.86 13.05 -6.62
CA ARG A 165 1.35 13.15 -8.00
C ARG A 165 1.17 14.56 -8.55
N GLN A 166 0.01 15.17 -8.31
CA GLN A 166 -0.26 16.54 -8.74
C GLN A 166 0.65 17.55 -8.03
N ALA A 167 0.84 17.43 -6.71
CA ALA A 167 1.73 18.32 -5.97
C ALA A 167 3.19 18.24 -6.44
N ALA A 168 3.67 17.05 -6.80
CA ALA A 168 5.01 16.86 -7.35
C ALA A 168 5.13 17.49 -8.74
N LEU A 169 4.11 17.32 -9.58
CA LEU A 169 4.05 17.92 -10.91
C LEU A 169 4.01 19.44 -10.84
N ASP A 170 3.14 20.00 -10.01
CA ASP A 170 3.00 21.44 -9.78
C ASP A 170 4.31 22.09 -9.32
N TYR A 171 5.06 21.41 -8.45
CA TYR A 171 6.38 21.87 -8.01
C TYR A 171 7.39 21.94 -9.17
N ILE A 172 7.49 20.87 -9.96
CA ILE A 172 8.45 20.78 -11.08
C ILE A 172 8.09 21.81 -12.16
N GLU A 173 6.80 21.90 -12.51
CA GLU A 173 6.29 22.84 -13.50
C GLU A 173 6.41 24.27 -13.03
N GLY A 174 6.07 24.56 -11.77
CA GLY A 174 6.22 25.89 -11.20
C GLY A 174 7.66 26.38 -11.23
N GLU A 175 8.63 25.51 -10.93
CA GLU A 175 10.05 25.86 -11.04
C GLU A 175 10.49 26.11 -12.49
N TYR A 176 9.99 25.33 -13.45
CA TYR A 176 10.30 25.53 -14.88
C TYR A 176 9.64 26.80 -15.46
N GLU A 177 8.40 27.08 -15.07
CA GLU A 177 7.60 28.18 -15.58
C GLU A 177 7.91 29.51 -14.88
N GLY A 178 8.64 29.47 -13.76
CA GLY A 178 8.79 30.63 -12.88
C GLY A 178 7.49 31.01 -12.17
N ASP A 179 6.55 30.05 -12.01
CA ASP A 179 5.26 30.27 -11.37
C ASP A 179 5.40 30.12 -9.84
N ALA A 180 5.73 31.25 -9.21
CA ALA A 180 5.88 31.37 -7.77
C ALA A 180 4.61 30.97 -7.00
N GLU A 181 3.42 31.30 -7.51
CA GLU A 181 2.15 30.97 -6.83
C GLU A 181 1.89 29.46 -6.84
N LYS A 182 2.13 28.81 -7.98
CA LYS A 182 2.03 27.35 -8.11
C LYS A 182 2.99 26.64 -7.15
N MET A 183 4.24 27.11 -7.04
CA MET A 183 5.19 26.56 -6.07
C MET A 183 4.72 26.77 -4.63
N LEU A 184 4.29 27.98 -4.26
CA LEU A 184 3.85 28.30 -2.89
C LEU A 184 2.66 27.46 -2.43
N LYS A 185 1.78 27.02 -3.34
CA LYS A 185 0.63 26.15 -3.01
C LYS A 185 1.05 24.75 -2.53
N VAL A 186 2.19 24.26 -2.98
CA VAL A 186 2.63 22.88 -2.75
C VAL A 186 3.85 22.78 -1.83
N LEU A 187 4.53 23.90 -1.54
CA LEU A 187 5.68 23.96 -0.65
C LEU A 187 5.23 24.23 0.80
N HIS A 188 5.64 23.37 1.73
CA HIS A 188 5.53 23.67 3.15
C HIS A 188 6.45 24.86 3.50
N PRO A 189 6.11 25.76 4.44
CA PRO A 189 6.95 26.90 4.81
C PRO A 189 8.39 26.51 5.21
N GLU A 190 8.52 25.37 5.90
CA GLU A 190 9.80 24.80 6.36
C GLU A 190 10.50 23.91 5.31
N VAL A 191 10.10 23.97 4.03
CA VAL A 191 10.73 23.15 3.00
C VAL A 191 12.20 23.50 2.81
N VAL A 192 13.01 22.45 2.67
CA VAL A 192 14.43 22.56 2.33
C VAL A 192 14.73 21.73 1.10
N ARG A 193 15.39 22.36 0.12
CA ARG A 193 16.02 21.65 -1.01
C ARG A 193 17.52 21.52 -0.78
N ARG A 194 18.04 20.32 -1.01
CA ARG A 194 19.46 19.99 -1.01
C ARG A 194 19.84 19.51 -2.40
N GLU A 195 20.86 20.12 -2.99
CA GLU A 195 21.30 19.85 -4.36
C GLU A 195 22.74 19.36 -4.31
N PHE A 196 22.96 18.12 -4.75
CA PHE A 196 24.29 17.55 -4.90
C PHE A 196 24.90 18.07 -6.20
N ILE A 197 26.07 18.70 -6.09
CA ILE A 197 26.78 19.30 -7.22
C ILE A 197 28.23 18.87 -7.17
N THR A 198 28.75 18.33 -8.27
CA THR A 198 30.18 18.17 -8.49
C THR A 198 30.68 19.37 -9.29
N ASP A 199 31.65 20.11 -8.75
CA ASP A 199 32.26 21.23 -9.47
C ASP A 199 33.05 20.70 -10.69
N PRO A 200 32.69 21.10 -11.92
CA PRO A 200 33.33 20.58 -13.12
C PRO A 200 34.80 21.02 -13.27
N LYS A 201 35.22 22.09 -12.59
CA LYS A 201 36.60 22.61 -12.64
C LYS A 201 37.50 21.94 -11.60
N THR A 202 36.98 21.72 -10.40
CA THR A 202 37.77 21.22 -9.26
C THR A 202 37.53 19.74 -8.96
N GLY A 203 36.47 19.14 -9.50
CA GLY A 203 36.04 17.78 -9.20
C GLY A 203 35.53 17.58 -7.77
N LYS A 204 35.38 18.66 -6.99
CA LYS A 204 34.96 18.58 -5.59
C LYS A 204 33.44 18.55 -5.50
N ASP A 205 32.94 17.61 -4.70
CA ASP A 205 31.53 17.51 -4.37
C ASP A 205 31.13 18.54 -3.32
N ARG A 206 29.95 19.13 -3.49
CA ARG A 206 29.34 20.04 -2.52
C ARG A 206 27.83 19.86 -2.47
N LEU A 207 27.27 20.20 -1.32
CA LEU A 207 25.84 20.23 -1.10
C LEU A 207 25.38 21.68 -1.00
N GLU A 208 24.53 22.11 -1.93
CA GLU A 208 23.86 23.40 -1.83
C GLU A 208 22.50 23.24 -1.13
N GLN A 209 22.20 24.13 -0.20
CA GLN A 209 20.91 24.16 0.49
C GLN A 209 20.12 25.41 0.11
N LYS A 210 18.81 25.26 -0.17
CA LYS A 210 17.89 26.36 -0.44
C LYS A 210 16.60 26.21 0.37
N SER A 211 16.12 27.31 0.92
CA SER A 211 14.80 27.39 1.57
C SER A 211 13.67 27.50 0.54
N GLY A 212 12.43 27.24 0.96
CA GLY A 212 11.23 27.50 0.15
C GLY A 212 11.22 28.88 -0.50
N MET A 213 11.44 29.93 0.30
CA MET A 213 11.49 31.31 -0.19
C MET A 213 12.61 31.54 -1.23
N SER A 214 13.78 30.90 -1.06
CA SER A 214 14.88 31.00 -2.01
C SER A 214 14.57 30.27 -3.32
N MET A 215 13.86 29.14 -3.24
CA MET A 215 13.37 28.42 -4.43
C MET A 215 12.35 29.25 -5.20
N VAL A 216 11.39 29.86 -4.51
CA VAL A 216 10.36 30.71 -5.13
C VAL A 216 10.97 31.95 -5.77
N LYS A 217 11.93 32.62 -5.10
CA LYS A 217 12.64 33.79 -5.67
C LYS A 217 13.59 33.42 -6.81
N GLY A 218 14.19 32.23 -6.74
CA GLY A 218 15.11 31.70 -7.74
C GLY A 218 14.41 31.03 -8.93
N ALA A 219 13.09 30.88 -8.87
CA ALA A 219 12.27 30.42 -9.99
C ALA A 219 12.16 31.55 -11.02
N SER A 220 13.23 31.74 -11.79
CA SER A 220 13.21 32.53 -13.02
C SER A 220 12.83 31.62 -14.18
N ALA A 221 12.01 32.11 -15.12
CA ALA A 221 11.66 31.45 -16.37
C ALA A 221 12.87 31.30 -17.32
N SER A 222 13.95 30.71 -16.83
CA SER A 222 15.21 30.51 -17.54
C SER A 222 15.46 29.01 -17.62
N SER A 223 14.88 28.39 -18.65
CA SER A 223 15.55 27.27 -19.29
C SER A 223 15.34 27.39 -20.79
N GLU A 224 16.43 27.41 -21.54
CA GLU A 224 16.50 27.22 -23.00
C GLU A 224 15.98 25.84 -23.45
N THR A 225 15.20 25.15 -22.61
CA THR A 225 14.68 23.80 -22.82
C THR A 225 13.20 23.91 -23.21
N PRO A 226 12.83 23.61 -24.47
CA PRO A 226 11.43 23.64 -24.89
C PRO A 226 10.58 22.69 -24.06
N ARG A 227 9.40 23.17 -23.64
CA ARG A 227 8.38 22.44 -22.85
C ARG A 227 8.13 21.00 -23.32
N GLU A 228 8.29 20.76 -24.62
CA GLU A 228 8.03 19.50 -25.32
C GLU A 228 9.07 18.40 -25.09
N ARG A 229 10.26 18.71 -24.56
CA ARG A 229 11.31 17.69 -24.29
C ARG A 229 11.33 17.13 -22.86
N LEU A 230 10.46 17.64 -21.98
CA LEU A 230 10.40 17.17 -20.60
C LEU A 230 9.54 15.91 -20.53
N LYS A 231 10.14 14.75 -20.77
CA LYS A 231 9.60 13.51 -20.18
C LYS A 231 9.68 13.66 -18.66
N LYS A 232 8.54 13.90 -18.04
CA LYS A 232 8.37 14.01 -16.58
C LYS A 232 7.91 12.65 -16.08
N ASP A 233 8.83 11.89 -15.51
CA ASP A 233 8.49 10.62 -14.89
C ASP A 233 8.31 10.84 -13.38
N ILE A 234 7.07 10.65 -12.92
CA ILE A 234 6.70 10.77 -11.51
C ILE A 234 6.37 9.37 -11.00
N SER A 235 7.22 8.89 -10.10
CA SER A 235 7.11 7.60 -9.44
C SER A 235 6.92 7.83 -7.94
N ILE A 236 5.76 7.44 -7.41
CA ILE A 236 5.55 7.42 -5.96
C ILE A 236 6.27 6.17 -5.43
N LEU A 237 7.25 6.38 -4.57
CA LEU A 237 8.07 5.30 -4.00
C LEU A 237 7.35 4.62 -2.84
N GLU A 238 6.69 5.41 -1.99
CA GLU A 238 5.97 4.91 -0.82
C GLU A 238 4.96 5.94 -0.33
N THR A 239 3.87 5.45 0.26
CA THR A 239 2.93 6.24 1.06
C THR A 239 2.68 5.54 2.38
N PHE A 240 2.65 6.32 3.46
CA PHE A 240 2.29 5.82 4.79
C PHE A 240 1.53 6.89 5.56
N GLU A 241 0.27 6.62 5.90
CA GLU A 241 -0.64 7.55 6.57
C GLU A 241 -0.69 8.97 5.96
N LYS A 242 0.10 9.89 6.53
CA LYS A 242 0.19 11.30 6.14
C LYS A 242 1.55 11.68 5.55
N VAL A 243 2.40 10.72 5.20
CA VAL A 243 3.70 10.96 4.57
C VAL A 243 3.84 10.20 3.26
N ALA A 244 4.65 10.73 2.35
CA ALA A 244 4.94 10.10 1.07
C ALA A 244 6.35 10.43 0.58
N SER A 245 6.92 9.49 -0.17
CA SER A 245 8.21 9.63 -0.86
C SER A 245 7.98 9.50 -2.36
N VAL A 246 8.53 10.42 -3.14
CA VAL A 246 8.31 10.51 -4.59
C VAL A 246 9.65 10.71 -5.29
N LYS A 247 9.85 10.01 -6.40
CA LYS A 247 10.92 10.30 -7.36
C LYS A 247 10.33 11.03 -8.55
N ALA A 248 10.92 12.15 -8.89
CA ALA A 248 10.59 12.95 -10.06
C ALA A 248 11.81 13.08 -10.96
N ALA A 249 11.78 12.44 -12.13
CA ALA A 249 12.85 12.51 -13.11
C ALA A 249 12.48 13.39 -14.30
N SER A 250 13.47 14.15 -14.77
CA SER A 250 13.43 14.94 -16.00
C SER A 250 14.73 14.67 -16.79
N ALA A 251 14.84 15.24 -18.00
CA ALA A 251 15.97 14.95 -18.89
C ALA A 251 17.36 15.21 -18.26
N ASN A 252 17.48 16.25 -17.44
CA ASN A 252 18.76 16.72 -16.88
C ASN A 252 18.83 16.71 -15.35
N ARG A 253 17.79 16.22 -14.66
CA ARG A 253 17.74 16.20 -13.19
C ARG A 253 16.83 15.13 -12.65
N THR A 254 17.12 14.72 -11.42
CA THR A 254 16.27 13.82 -10.63
C THR A 254 16.08 14.40 -9.24
N ASP A 255 14.82 14.50 -8.82
CA ASP A 255 14.40 14.96 -7.49
C ASP A 255 13.79 13.80 -6.69
N TYR A 256 14.28 13.62 -5.46
CA TYR A 256 13.69 12.77 -4.43
C TYR A 256 12.96 13.68 -3.44
N ILE A 257 11.64 13.59 -3.43
CA ILE A 257 10.74 14.51 -2.76
C ILE A 257 10.09 13.77 -1.59
N HIS A 258 10.13 14.36 -0.40
CA HIS A 258 9.34 13.91 0.74
C HIS A 258 8.21 14.89 1.00
N MET A 259 7.01 14.34 1.20
CA MET A 259 5.77 15.08 1.38
C MET A 259 5.07 14.71 2.67
N VAL A 260 4.30 15.65 3.21
CA VAL A 260 3.40 15.45 4.34
C VAL A 260 2.01 15.97 4.00
N LYS A 261 0.97 15.30 4.52
CA LYS A 261 -0.41 15.77 4.47
C LYS A 261 -0.68 16.69 5.67
N PHE A 262 -0.59 17.99 5.43
CA PHE A 262 -0.82 19.06 6.42
C PHE A 262 -2.16 19.75 6.13
N ASP A 263 -3.03 19.89 7.13
CA ASP A 263 -4.37 20.49 6.98
C ASP A 263 -5.17 19.98 5.76
N LYS A 264 -5.14 18.65 5.57
CA LYS A 264 -5.77 17.91 4.46
C LYS A 264 -5.16 18.17 3.07
N LYS A 265 -4.05 18.90 2.97
CA LYS A 265 -3.31 19.17 1.73
C LYS A 265 -1.95 18.47 1.74
N TRP A 266 -1.54 17.90 0.61
CA TRP A 266 -0.18 17.36 0.46
C TRP A 266 0.79 18.49 0.16
N MET A 267 1.86 18.56 0.94
CA MET A 267 2.88 19.60 0.86
C MET A 267 4.27 18.98 0.87
N ILE A 268 5.18 19.56 0.10
CA ILE A 268 6.58 19.17 0.02
C ILE A 268 7.33 19.76 1.21
N VAL A 269 8.05 18.92 1.94
CA VAL A 269 8.86 19.30 3.11
C VAL A 269 10.35 19.13 2.87
N ASN A 270 10.75 18.25 1.95
CA ASN A 270 12.15 18.06 1.59
C ASN A 270 12.30 17.67 0.13
N VAL A 271 13.33 18.20 -0.53
CA VAL A 271 13.73 17.82 -1.89
C VAL A 271 15.24 17.55 -1.90
N LEU A 272 15.64 16.35 -2.31
CA LEU A 272 17.03 16.03 -2.63
C LEU A 272 17.18 15.94 -4.16
N ARG A 273 18.04 16.78 -4.73
CA ARG A 273 18.25 16.90 -6.17
C ARG A 273 19.65 16.44 -6.56
N THR A 274 19.72 15.75 -7.69
CA THR A 274 20.96 15.56 -8.46
C THR A 274 20.72 15.97 -9.90
N LEU A 275 21.77 16.49 -10.55
CA LEU A 275 21.81 16.64 -12.00
C LEU A 275 22.21 15.29 -12.62
N ASN A 276 21.70 15.02 -13.82
CA ASN A 276 22.04 13.82 -14.59
C ASN A 276 23.22 14.08 -15.53
#